data_AF-A0A4Y8C987-F1
#
_entry.id   AF-A0A4Y8C987-F1
#
_cell.length_a   1.000
_cell.length_b   1.000
_cell.length_c   1.000
_cell.angle_alpha   90.00
_cell.angle_beta   90.00
_cell.angle_gamma   90.00
#
_symmetry.space_group_name_H-M   'P 1'
#
loop_
_entity.id
_entity.type
_entity.pdbx_description
1 polymer ?
#
loop_
_entity_poly.entity_id
_entity_poly.type
_entity_poly.pdbx_seq_one_letter_code
_entity_poly.pdbx_strand_id
1 'polypeptide(L)'
;SKNKIVAAICASPIVLNEAGVLEGEFACYPSCEVGLNGNRVNKAVVVNKNVITSAGPATAILFGLELAKKLCGDEIYQKLYEGMLLPLTK
;
A
#
# COMPACT_ATOMS: atom_id res chain seq x y z
N SER A 1 4.21 21.20 -2.16
CA SER A 1 4.54 20.22 -3.21
C SER A 1 3.31 19.38 -3.53
N LYS A 2 2.74 19.50 -4.73
CA LYS A 2 1.51 18.77 -5.13
C LYS A 2 1.89 17.39 -5.67
N ASN A 3 1.08 16.36 -5.35
CA ASN A 3 1.13 15.00 -5.92
C ASN A 3 2.34 14.10 -5.58
N LYS A 4 2.99 14.27 -4.42
CA LYS A 4 3.93 13.24 -3.94
C LYS A 4 3.18 11.99 -3.48
N ILE A 5 3.83 10.83 -3.60
CA ILE A 5 3.31 9.58 -3.07
C ILE A 5 3.30 9.63 -1.54
N VAL A 6 2.20 9.19 -0.94
CA VAL A 6 2.04 8.95 0.49
C VAL A 6 1.79 7.46 0.67
N ALA A 7 2.53 6.80 1.56
CA ALA A 7 2.46 5.36 1.71
C ALA A 7 2.32 4.96 3.18
N ALA A 8 1.45 4.00 3.48
CA ALA A 8 1.20 3.53 4.85
C ALA A 8 0.89 2.03 4.89
N ILE A 9 1.44 1.31 5.86
CA ILE A 9 1.24 -0.13 6.01
C ILE A 9 0.84 -0.48 7.44
N CYS A 10 0.13 -1.58 7.63
CA CYS A 10 -0.26 -2.08 8.95
C CYS A 10 -1.19 -1.07 9.65
N ALA A 11 -0.79 -0.52 10.80
CA ALA A 11 -1.58 0.47 11.55
C ALA A 11 -1.40 1.92 11.04
N SER A 12 -0.39 2.19 10.21
CA SER A 12 -0.06 3.55 9.77
C SER A 12 -1.17 4.32 9.03
N PRO A 13 -2.17 3.70 8.37
CA PRO A 13 -3.31 4.43 7.82
C PRO A 13 -4.08 5.28 8.85
N ILE A 14 -4.00 4.98 10.15
CA ILE A 14 -4.53 5.83 11.23
C ILE A 14 -3.93 7.25 11.15
N VAL A 15 -2.63 7.34 10.91
CA VAL A 15 -1.93 8.63 10.81
C VAL A 15 -2.38 9.40 9.56
N LEU A 16 -2.65 8.69 8.46
CA LEU A 16 -3.17 9.30 7.24
C LEU A 16 -4.59 9.84 7.44
N ASN A 17 -5.40 9.14 8.22
CA ASN A 17 -6.74 9.60 8.58
C ASN A 17 -6.69 10.89 9.41
N GLU A 18 -5.84 10.92 10.44
CA GLU A 18 -5.66 12.11 11.29
C GLU A 18 -5.13 13.31 10.49
N ALA A 19 -4.27 13.06 9.49
CA ALA A 19 -3.77 14.08 8.58
C ALA A 19 -4.81 14.54 7.53
N GLY A 20 -6.00 13.94 7.48
CA GLY A 20 -7.05 14.27 6.50
C GLY A 20 -6.72 13.85 5.07
N VAL A 21 -5.82 12.89 4.87
CA VAL A 21 -5.38 12.42 3.54
C VAL A 21 -5.91 11.03 3.19
N LEU A 22 -6.50 10.32 4.13
CA LEU A 22 -7.12 9.01 3.89
C LEU A 22 -8.57 9.18 3.43
N GLU A 23 -8.88 8.67 2.24
CA GLU A 23 -10.24 8.64 1.66
C GLU A 23 -10.40 7.38 0.80
N GLY A 24 -11.63 7.06 0.40
CA GLY A 24 -11.93 5.97 -0.54
C GLY A 24 -11.51 4.58 -0.02
N GLU A 25 -11.12 3.68 -0.94
CA GLU A 25 -10.61 2.36 -0.56
C GLU A 25 -9.20 2.45 0.02
N PHE A 26 -8.94 1.70 1.08
CA PHE A 26 -7.59 1.52 1.63
C PHE A 26 -7.40 0.12 2.23
N ALA A 27 -6.15 -0.26 2.51
CA ALA A 27 -5.80 -1.44 3.28
C ALA A 27 -5.09 -1.03 4.58
N CYS A 28 -5.40 -1.72 5.67
CA CYS A 28 -4.68 -1.62 6.95
C CYS A 28 -4.69 -2.99 7.62
N TYR A 29 -3.98 -3.10 8.75
CA TYR A 29 -4.09 -4.28 9.59
C TYR A 29 -5.54 -4.43 10.08
N PRO A 30 -6.13 -5.65 10.03
CA PRO A 30 -7.50 -5.85 10.50
C PRO A 30 -7.66 -5.32 11.94
N SER A 31 -8.80 -4.70 12.23
CA SER A 31 -9.11 -3.94 13.46
C SER A 31 -8.55 -2.51 13.54
N CYS A 32 -7.62 -2.10 12.68
CA CYS A 32 -7.13 -0.71 12.65
C CYS A 32 -8.05 0.23 11.84
N GLU A 33 -9.04 -0.29 11.12
CA GLU A 33 -9.98 0.50 10.32
C GLU A 33 -11.04 1.24 11.12
N VAL A 34 -11.19 0.92 12.41
CA VAL A 34 -12.25 1.46 13.28
C VAL A 34 -12.11 2.98 13.39
N GLY A 35 -13.15 3.71 12.94
CA GLY A 35 -13.21 5.17 13.03
C GLY A 35 -12.44 5.92 11.93
N LEU A 36 -11.94 5.25 10.89
CA LEU A 36 -11.27 5.90 9.77
C LEU A 36 -12.27 6.34 8.68
N ASN A 37 -12.00 7.46 8.00
CA ASN A 37 -12.87 8.11 7.01
C ASN A 37 -12.91 7.43 5.62
N GLY A 38 -12.61 6.14 5.53
CA GLY A 38 -12.56 5.38 4.27
C GLY A 38 -13.11 3.97 4.40
N ASN A 39 -13.00 3.19 3.32
CA ASN A 39 -13.47 1.81 3.28
C ASN A 39 -12.26 0.86 3.25
N ARG A 40 -12.05 0.12 4.33
CA ARG A 40 -11.04 -0.93 4.37
C ARG A 40 -11.44 -2.09 3.46
N VAL A 41 -10.55 -2.49 2.56
CA VAL A 41 -10.75 -3.64 1.66
C VAL A 41 -9.73 -4.74 1.93
N ASN A 42 -10.10 -5.99 1.64
CA ASN A 42 -9.23 -7.14 1.84
C ASN A 42 -8.29 -7.36 0.64
N LYS A 43 -7.38 -6.42 0.40
CA LYS A 43 -6.35 -6.48 -0.65
C LYS A 43 -4.97 -6.32 -0.04
N ALA A 44 -3.96 -6.96 -0.64
CA ALA A 44 -2.58 -6.84 -0.17
C ALA A 44 -2.04 -5.41 -0.29
N VAL A 45 -2.39 -4.72 -1.38
CA VAL A 45 -2.04 -3.33 -1.65
C VAL A 45 -3.25 -2.63 -2.24
N VAL A 46 -3.48 -1.38 -1.83
CA VAL A 46 -4.51 -0.51 -2.40
C VAL A 46 -3.85 0.79 -2.82
N VAL A 47 -4.05 1.16 -4.08
CA VAL A 47 -3.62 2.44 -4.64
C VAL A 47 -4.85 3.30 -4.84
N ASN A 48 -4.96 4.38 -4.07
CA ASN A 48 -6.00 5.39 -4.25
C ASN A 48 -5.34 6.75 -4.53
N LYS A 49 -5.47 7.25 -5.75
CA LYS A 49 -4.77 8.46 -6.23
C LYS A 49 -3.26 8.36 -5.99
N ASN A 50 -2.71 9.21 -5.12
CA ASN A 50 -1.30 9.23 -4.71
C ASN A 50 -1.05 8.57 -3.34
N VAL A 51 -2.06 7.94 -2.74
CA VAL A 51 -1.99 7.23 -1.46
C VAL A 51 -1.91 5.73 -1.73
N ILE A 52 -0.88 5.07 -1.20
CA ILE A 52 -0.66 3.63 -1.34
C ILE A 52 -0.71 3.00 0.05
N THR A 53 -1.58 2.02 0.25
CA THR A 53 -1.75 1.37 1.55
C THR A 53 -1.64 -0.15 1.49
N SER A 54 -1.29 -0.78 2.61
CA SER A 54 -1.10 -2.24 2.69
C SER A 54 -1.43 -2.80 4.10
N ALA A 55 -1.80 -4.08 4.16
CA ALA A 55 -2.42 -4.67 5.35
C ALA A 55 -1.44 -5.05 6.47
N GLY A 56 -0.26 -5.60 6.18
CA GLY A 56 0.64 -6.05 7.24
C GLY A 56 1.92 -6.73 6.76
N PRO A 57 2.65 -7.42 7.65
CA PRO A 57 3.97 -7.99 7.33
C PRO A 57 3.95 -8.94 6.13
N ALA A 58 2.92 -9.80 6.03
CA ALA A 58 2.78 -10.74 4.92
C ALA A 58 2.61 -10.05 3.55
N THR A 59 2.18 -8.79 3.52
CA THR A 59 1.94 -8.02 2.29
C THR A 59 3.04 -6.98 2.02
N ALA A 60 4.09 -6.93 2.86
CA ALA A 60 5.17 -5.95 2.76
C ALA A 60 5.94 -6.04 1.44
N ILE A 61 6.17 -7.25 0.93
CA ILE A 61 6.86 -7.44 -0.36
C ILE A 61 6.04 -6.84 -1.50
N LEU A 62 4.73 -7.15 -1.55
CA LEU A 62 3.83 -6.60 -2.57
C LEU A 62 3.70 -5.07 -2.47
N PHE A 63 3.67 -4.54 -1.24
CA PHE A 63 3.67 -3.10 -1.00
C PHE A 63 4.95 -2.42 -1.51
N GLY A 64 6.11 -2.99 -1.20
CA GLY A 64 7.40 -2.50 -1.69
C GLY A 64 7.49 -2.54 -3.22
N LEU A 65 6.96 -3.59 -3.84
CA LEU A 65 6.91 -3.71 -5.29
C LEU A 65 6.01 -2.65 -5.94
N GLU A 66 4.84 -2.36 -5.36
CA GLU A 66 3.98 -1.29 -5.88
C GLU A 66 4.68 0.08 -5.79
N LEU A 67 5.40 0.34 -4.70
CA LEU A 67 6.22 1.55 -4.58
C LEU A 67 7.33 1.60 -5.62
N ALA A 68 8.06 0.49 -5.81
CA ALA A 68 9.11 0.39 -6.82
C ALA A 68 8.56 0.60 -8.23
N LYS A 69 7.41 0.01 -8.56
CA LYS A 69 6.71 0.25 -9.83
C LYS A 69 6.37 1.72 -10.01
N LYS A 70 5.80 2.37 -8.99
CA LYS A 70 5.36 3.77 -9.08
C LYS A 70 6.52 4.76 -9.16
N LEU A 71 7.64 4.47 -8.50
CA LEU A 71 8.81 5.35 -8.42
C LEU A 71 9.85 5.09 -9.51
N CYS A 72 10.01 3.84 -9.93
CA CYS A 72 11.12 3.39 -10.78
C CYS A 72 10.65 2.73 -12.10
N GLY A 73 9.34 2.53 -12.29
CA GLY A 73 8.76 1.97 -13.50
C GLY A 73 8.65 0.44 -13.51
N ASP A 74 7.94 -0.09 -14.51
CA ASP A 74 7.60 -1.51 -14.64
C ASP A 74 8.82 -2.42 -14.81
N GLU A 75 9.90 -1.94 -15.43
CA GLU A 75 11.12 -2.75 -15.63
C GLU A 75 11.77 -3.12 -14.29
N ILE A 76 11.88 -2.15 -13.38
CA ILE A 76 12.44 -2.37 -12.04
C ILE A 76 11.50 -3.25 -11.20
N TYR A 77 10.19 -3.02 -11.30
CA TYR A 77 9.21 -3.90 -10.68
C TYR A 77 9.40 -5.36 -11.13
N GLN A 78 9.50 -5.61 -12.44
CA GLN A 78 9.59 -6.96 -12.97
C GLN A 78 10.87 -7.66 -12.53
N LYS A 79 12.01 -6.96 -12.58
CA LYS A 79 13.30 -7.46 -12.08
C LYS A 79 13.25 -7.85 -10.60
N LEU A 80 12.61 -7.02 -9.75
CA LEU A 80 12.46 -7.33 -8.33
C LEU A 80 11.46 -8.47 -8.09
N TYR A 81 10.34 -8.49 -8.80
CA TYR A 81 9.33 -9.54 -8.71
C TYR A 81 9.93 -10.93 -9.01
N GLU A 82 10.70 -11.03 -10.09
CA GLU A 82 11.44 -12.25 -10.46
C GLU A 82 12.58 -12.56 -9.49
N GLY A 83 13.41 -11.57 -9.14
CA GLY A 83 14.58 -11.75 -8.27
C GLY A 83 14.23 -12.13 -6.83
N MET A 84 13.04 -11.76 -6.34
CA MET A 84 12.51 -12.19 -5.05
C MET A 84 11.78 -13.53 -5.11
N LEU A 85 11.74 -14.18 -6.28
CA LEU A 85 11.10 -15.47 -6.49
C LEU A 85 9.60 -15.48 -6.17
N LEU A 86 8.92 -14.33 -6.28
CA LEU A 86 7.48 -14.24 -6.04
C LEU A 86 6.61 -15.10 -6.97
N PRO A 87 6.96 -15.36 -8.24
CA PRO A 87 6.22 -16.33 -9.05
C PRO A 87 6.07 -17.73 -8.43
N LEU A 88 6.93 -18.08 -7.46
CA LEU A 88 6.86 -19.36 -6.73
C LEU A 88 5.86 -19.32 -5.56
N THR A 89 5.41 -18.13 -5.17
CA THR A 89 4.40 -17.93 -4.12
C THR A 89 3.01 -18.05 -4.73
N LYS A 90 2.12 -18.81 -4.07
CA LYS A 90 0.74 -19.02 -4.51
C LYS A 90 -0.17 -17.89 -4.05
#